data_AF-A0A959CG52-F1
#
_entry.id   AF-A0A959CG52-F1
#
_cell.length_a   1.000
_cell.length_b   1.000
_cell.length_c   1.000
_cell.angle_alpha   90.00
_cell.angle_beta   90.00
_cell.angle_gamma   90.00
#
_symmetry.space_group_name_H-M   'P 1'
#
loop_
_entity.id
_entity.type
_entity.pdbx_description
1 polymer ?
#
loop_
_entity_poly.entity_id
_entity_poly.type
_entity_poly.pdbx_seq_one_letter_code
_entity_poly.pdbx_strand_id
1 'polypeptide(L)'
;MPSSAKISGYQAERNKPMPSLNHGLIQANLIFAIKLSYKDKYSVVSELSLDLSGWESVPDVCILPKMTLDPRQDVVTVKEPPLCAIEIISPSQSVNELITKAEKYFQYGVKSCWIVIPALQNVYVFSSPDDYEMYKVSETLSDPALEIELDLEEVFS
;
A
#
# COMPACT_ATOMS: atom_id res chain seq x y z
N MET A 1 -30.01 -4.29 20.03
CA MET A 1 -29.17 -3.11 19.74
C MET A 1 -27.83 -3.60 19.27
N PRO A 2 -27.27 -3.10 18.15
CA PRO A 2 -25.91 -3.50 17.79
C PRO A 2 -24.96 -2.86 18.81
N SER A 3 -24.11 -3.70 19.40
CA SER A 3 -23.02 -3.29 20.28
C SER A 3 -22.12 -2.32 19.53
N SER A 4 -21.90 -1.11 20.06
CA SER A 4 -20.85 -0.25 19.53
C SER A 4 -19.52 -0.92 19.83
N ALA A 5 -18.88 -1.48 18.81
CA ALA A 5 -17.52 -1.97 18.95
C ALA A 5 -16.67 -0.79 19.42
N LYS A 6 -16.09 -0.91 20.63
CA LYS A 6 -15.09 0.06 21.09
C LYS A 6 -13.99 0.10 20.04
N ILE A 7 -13.84 1.25 19.39
CA ILE A 7 -12.69 1.53 18.53
C ILE A 7 -11.45 1.31 19.39
N SER A 8 -10.57 0.40 18.97
CA SER A 8 -9.35 0.13 19.72
C SER A 8 -8.43 1.37 19.66
N GLY A 9 -7.55 1.55 20.65
CA GLY A 9 -6.55 2.63 20.62
C GLY A 9 -5.72 2.60 19.32
N TYR A 10 -5.43 1.40 18.82
CA TYR A 10 -4.79 1.17 17.53
C TYR A 10 -5.56 1.81 16.36
N GLN A 11 -6.87 1.58 16.26
CA GLN A 11 -7.69 2.13 15.18
C GLN A 11 -7.77 3.66 15.26
N ALA A 12 -7.83 4.21 16.48
CA ALA A 12 -7.88 5.65 16.71
C ALA A 12 -6.55 6.36 16.38
N GLU A 13 -5.41 5.73 16.69
CA GLU A 13 -4.09 6.31 16.44
C GLU A 13 -3.63 6.19 14.98
N ARG A 14 -3.97 5.08 14.31
CA ARG A 14 -3.48 4.77 12.96
C ARG A 14 -4.48 5.07 11.86
N ASN A 15 -5.74 5.40 12.20
CA ASN A 15 -6.85 5.45 11.23
C ASN A 15 -6.91 4.20 10.34
N LYS A 16 -6.54 3.05 10.89
CA LYS A 16 -6.50 1.76 10.19
C LYS A 16 -7.28 0.69 10.95
N PRO A 17 -7.93 -0.23 10.23
CA PRO A 17 -8.53 -1.42 10.81
C PRO A 17 -7.46 -2.35 11.43
N MET A 18 -7.86 -3.19 12.40
CA MET A 18 -6.93 -4.15 13.00
C MET A 18 -6.34 -5.08 11.92
N PRO A 19 -5.01 -5.35 11.95
CA PRO A 19 -4.39 -6.26 11.01
C PRO A 19 -5.01 -7.66 11.09
N SER A 20 -5.23 -8.29 9.94
CA SER A 20 -5.72 -9.67 9.85
C SER A 20 -4.63 -10.60 9.29
N LEU A 21 -4.74 -11.91 9.52
CA LEU A 21 -3.72 -12.87 9.07
C LEU A 21 -3.47 -12.80 7.56
N ASN A 22 -4.54 -12.82 6.75
CA ASN A 22 -4.42 -12.76 5.30
C ASN A 22 -3.82 -11.43 4.84
N HIS A 23 -4.17 -10.32 5.49
CA HIS A 23 -3.59 -9.00 5.21
C HIS A 23 -2.06 -9.03 5.44
N GLY A 24 -1.61 -9.53 6.59
CA GLY A 24 -0.18 -9.61 6.89
C GLY A 24 0.60 -10.57 5.98
N LEU A 25 0.02 -11.71 5.61
CA LEU A 25 0.64 -12.65 4.66
C LEU A 25 0.81 -12.01 3.28
N ILE A 26 -0.24 -11.39 2.75
CA ILE A 26 -0.21 -10.69 1.45
C ILE A 26 0.79 -9.52 1.49
N GLN A 27 0.80 -8.74 2.57
CA GLN A 27 1.76 -7.64 2.75
C GLN A 27 3.20 -8.16 2.71
N ALA A 28 3.50 -9.25 3.40
CA ALA A 28 4.82 -9.86 3.41
C ALA A 28 5.22 -10.38 2.03
N ASN A 29 4.32 -11.10 1.35
CA ASN A 29 4.56 -11.65 0.01
C ASN A 29 4.80 -10.55 -1.02
N LEU A 30 3.98 -9.48 -1.01
CA LEU A 30 4.18 -8.30 -1.87
C LEU A 30 5.57 -7.68 -1.68
N ILE A 31 5.95 -7.42 -0.42
CA ILE A 31 7.25 -6.83 -0.11
C ILE A 31 8.38 -7.75 -0.60
N PHE A 32 8.25 -9.06 -0.37
CA PHE A 32 9.25 -10.04 -0.79
C PHE A 32 9.40 -10.07 -2.31
N ALA A 33 8.29 -10.25 -3.03
CA ALA A 33 8.28 -10.39 -4.48
C ALA A 33 8.81 -9.13 -5.19
N ILE A 34 8.41 -7.93 -4.72
CA ILE A 34 8.96 -6.68 -5.28
C ILE A 34 10.46 -6.56 -4.97
N LYS A 35 10.90 -6.87 -3.74
CA LYS A 35 12.33 -6.81 -3.38
C LYS A 35 13.16 -7.82 -4.16
N LEU A 36 12.63 -9.00 -4.46
CA LEU A 36 13.35 -10.03 -5.20
C LEU A 36 13.83 -9.52 -6.56
N SER A 37 12.96 -8.79 -7.27
CA SER A 37 13.24 -8.29 -8.63
C SER A 37 13.77 -6.86 -8.67
N TYR A 38 13.39 -6.00 -7.71
CA TYR A 38 13.60 -4.55 -7.80
C TYR A 38 14.40 -3.92 -6.65
N LYS A 39 15.04 -4.71 -5.79
CA LYS A 39 15.82 -4.20 -4.64
C LYS A 39 16.90 -3.17 -5.01
N ASP A 40 17.45 -3.20 -6.22
CA ASP A 40 18.52 -2.29 -6.64
C ASP A 40 17.96 -0.97 -7.20
N LYS A 41 16.69 -0.95 -7.62
CA LYS A 41 15.98 0.23 -8.13
C LYS A 41 15.20 0.96 -7.03
N TYR A 42 14.63 0.21 -6.07
CA TYR A 42 13.70 0.74 -5.09
C TYR A 42 14.00 0.32 -3.64
N SER A 43 13.48 1.12 -2.71
CA SER A 43 13.31 0.72 -1.31
C SER A 43 11.83 0.44 -1.05
N VAL A 44 11.53 -0.72 -0.47
CA VAL A 44 10.15 -1.14 -0.17
C VAL A 44 9.99 -1.31 1.34
N VAL A 45 9.06 -0.58 1.92
CA VAL A 45 8.85 -0.48 3.38
C VAL A 45 7.38 -0.64 3.74
N SER A 46 7.11 -1.26 4.89
CA SER A 46 5.76 -1.42 5.44
C SER A 46 5.43 -0.34 6.46
N GLU A 47 4.17 0.08 6.54
CA GLU A 47 3.64 0.92 7.62
C GLU A 47 4.39 2.25 7.86
N LEU A 48 4.89 2.87 6.77
CA LEU A 48 5.61 4.14 6.84
C LEU A 48 4.67 5.30 7.20
N SER A 49 5.05 6.09 8.20
CA SER A 49 4.32 7.31 8.57
C SER A 49 4.63 8.43 7.58
N LEU A 50 3.59 8.96 6.93
CA LEU A 50 3.67 10.08 6.00
C LEU A 50 2.99 11.31 6.59
N ASP A 51 3.58 12.48 6.37
CA ASP A 51 2.97 13.80 6.56
C ASP A 51 3.09 14.57 5.25
N LEU A 52 2.11 14.38 4.36
CA LEU A 52 2.09 15.01 3.05
C LEU A 52 1.36 16.35 3.17
N SER A 53 2.13 17.40 3.46
CA SER A 53 1.62 18.78 3.62
C SER A 53 0.47 18.91 4.64
N GLY A 54 0.59 18.23 5.78
CA GLY A 54 -0.41 18.23 6.86
C GLY A 54 -1.47 17.13 6.73
N TRP A 55 -1.43 16.32 5.67
CA TRP A 55 -2.23 15.10 5.58
C TRP A 55 -1.40 13.91 6.07
N GLU A 56 -1.76 13.42 7.25
CA GLU A 56 -1.17 12.23 7.83
C GLU A 56 -1.77 10.97 7.19
N SER A 57 -0.90 10.04 6.79
CA SER A 57 -1.31 8.74 6.26
C SER A 57 -0.25 7.69 6.55
N VAL A 58 -0.71 6.44 6.66
CA VAL A 58 0.15 5.26 6.73
C VAL A 58 -0.32 4.33 5.63
N PRO A 59 0.41 4.15 4.52
CA PRO A 59 0.13 3.07 3.57
C PRO A 59 0.52 1.72 4.15
N ASP A 60 -0.04 0.61 3.65
CA ASP A 60 0.41 -0.72 4.08
C ASP A 60 1.82 -1.00 3.55
N VAL A 61 2.08 -0.65 2.28
CA VAL A 61 3.41 -0.71 1.68
C VAL A 61 3.70 0.57 0.91
N CYS A 62 4.91 1.09 1.03
CA CYS A 62 5.44 2.17 0.19
C CYS A 62 6.58 1.65 -0.67
N ILE A 63 6.59 2.05 -1.94
CA ILE A 63 7.75 1.97 -2.82
C ILE A 63 8.37 3.36 -2.92
N LEU A 64 9.62 3.47 -2.50
CA LEU A 64 10.41 4.70 -2.48
C LEU A 64 11.52 4.61 -3.54
N PRO A 65 12.11 5.75 -3.95
CA PRO A 65 13.42 5.73 -4.60
C PRO A 65 14.41 4.93 -3.74
N LYS A 66 15.47 4.38 -4.36
CA LYS A 66 16.46 3.62 -3.60
C LYS A 66 17.04 4.47 -2.47
N MET A 67 16.76 4.08 -1.23
CA MET A 67 17.24 4.73 -0.02
C MET A 67 18.46 4.00 0.54
N THR A 68 19.34 4.73 1.20
CA THR A 68 20.43 4.17 2.02
C THR A 68 19.94 4.07 3.48
N LEU A 69 20.09 2.88 4.08
CA LEU A 69 19.78 2.67 5.49
C LEU A 69 20.85 3.35 6.37
N ASP A 70 20.42 4.26 7.25
CA ASP A 70 21.26 4.77 8.34
C ASP A 70 20.77 4.21 9.68
N PRO A 71 21.49 3.27 10.32
CA PRO A 71 21.06 2.69 11.59
C PRO A 71 21.18 3.66 12.78
N ARG A 72 21.75 4.85 12.61
CA ARG A 72 21.97 5.84 13.68
C ARG A 72 20.98 6.99 13.64
N GLN A 73 20.35 7.23 12.49
CA GLN A 73 19.39 8.30 12.29
C GLN A 73 18.15 7.74 11.63
N ASP A 74 17.04 7.76 12.37
CA ASP A 74 15.76 7.31 11.87
C ASP A 74 14.90 8.51 11.47
N VAL A 75 14.04 8.30 10.46
CA VAL A 75 13.06 9.28 10.00
C VAL A 75 11.68 8.79 10.41
N VAL A 76 11.18 9.32 11.51
CA VAL A 76 9.90 8.89 12.10
C VAL A 76 8.71 9.18 11.18
N THR A 77 8.74 10.30 10.46
CA THR A 77 7.70 10.71 9.52
C THR A 77 8.36 11.27 8.26
N VAL A 78 7.95 10.75 7.10
CA VAL A 78 8.43 11.17 5.78
C VAL A 78 7.48 12.21 5.19
N LYS A 79 8.03 13.29 4.64
CA LYS A 79 7.24 14.42 4.09
C LYS A 79 7.14 14.39 2.57
N GLU A 80 8.01 13.63 1.94
CA GLU A 80 8.03 13.39 0.51
C GLU A 80 7.06 12.25 0.16
N PRO A 81 6.27 12.38 -0.93
CA PRO A 81 5.39 11.31 -1.36
C PRO A 81 6.21 10.10 -1.82
N PRO A 82 5.76 8.86 -1.53
CA PRO A 82 6.35 7.67 -2.13
C PRO A 82 6.13 7.66 -3.66
N LEU A 83 6.91 6.84 -4.38
CA LEU A 83 6.65 6.58 -5.80
C LEU A 83 5.33 5.83 -5.96
N CYS A 84 5.11 4.82 -5.12
CA CYS A 84 3.86 4.06 -5.07
C CYS A 84 3.41 3.83 -3.63
N ALA A 85 2.11 3.97 -3.38
CA ALA A 85 1.44 3.56 -2.15
C ALA A 85 0.55 2.35 -2.44
N ILE A 86 0.67 1.30 -1.62
CA ILE A 86 -0.12 0.07 -1.74
C ILE A 86 -0.99 -0.06 -0.49
N GLU A 87 -2.28 -0.31 -0.69
CA GLU A 87 -3.28 -0.55 0.34
C GLU A 87 -3.89 -1.94 0.14
N ILE A 88 -3.98 -2.71 1.22
CA ILE A 88 -4.61 -4.02 1.23
C ILE A 88 -5.91 -3.89 2.02
N ILE A 89 -7.04 -4.08 1.34
CA ILE A 89 -8.33 -3.87 1.99
C ILE A 89 -8.54 -4.87 3.13
N SER A 90 -8.94 -4.34 4.29
CA SER A 90 -9.37 -5.16 5.41
C SER A 90 -10.87 -5.50 5.32
N PRO A 91 -11.36 -6.53 6.04
CA PRO A 91 -12.78 -6.85 6.08
C PRO A 91 -13.71 -5.74 6.56
N SER A 92 -13.21 -4.79 7.36
CA SER A 92 -14.02 -3.70 7.93
C SER A 92 -13.93 -2.38 7.16
N GLN A 93 -13.14 -2.35 6.09
CA GLN A 93 -12.89 -1.15 5.29
C GLN A 93 -13.64 -1.24 3.97
N SER A 94 -14.16 -0.11 3.50
CA SER A 94 -14.84 -0.07 2.20
C SER A 94 -13.84 0.21 1.06
N VAL A 95 -14.17 -0.28 -0.14
CA VAL A 95 -13.38 0.04 -1.34
C VAL A 95 -13.39 1.55 -1.62
N ASN A 96 -14.52 2.23 -1.40
CA ASN A 96 -14.64 3.67 -1.61
C ASN A 96 -13.70 4.49 -0.71
N GLU A 97 -13.46 4.04 0.53
CA GLU A 97 -12.48 4.68 1.41
C GLU A 97 -11.06 4.60 0.84
N LEU A 98 -10.70 3.44 0.26
CA LEU A 98 -9.41 3.25 -0.38
C LEU A 98 -9.26 4.04 -1.68
N ILE A 99 -10.32 4.12 -2.50
CA ILE A 99 -10.33 4.97 -3.71
C ILE A 99 -10.13 6.44 -3.32
N THR A 100 -10.86 6.94 -2.32
CA THR A 100 -10.69 8.32 -1.83
C THR A 100 -9.27 8.56 -1.30
N LYS A 101 -8.66 7.55 -0.67
CA LYS A 101 -7.27 7.62 -0.20
C LYS A 101 -6.28 7.65 -1.38
N ALA A 102 -6.51 6.85 -2.42
CA ALA A 102 -5.73 6.85 -3.66
C ALA A 102 -5.76 8.21 -4.35
N GLU A 103 -6.94 8.82 -4.49
CA GLU A 103 -7.09 10.19 -5.02
C GLU A 103 -6.22 11.20 -4.25
N LYS A 104 -6.21 11.12 -2.91
CA LYS A 104 -5.35 11.97 -2.07
C LYS A 104 -3.87 11.71 -2.30
N TYR A 105 -3.44 10.46 -2.43
CA TYR A 105 -2.04 10.14 -2.76
C TYR A 105 -1.61 10.84 -4.06
N PHE A 106 -2.43 10.77 -5.10
CA PHE A 106 -2.16 11.46 -6.37
C PHE A 106 -2.13 12.98 -6.22
N GLN A 107 -3.02 13.57 -5.41
CA GLN A 107 -3.00 15.02 -5.12
C GLN A 107 -1.66 15.48 -4.50
N TYR A 108 -0.98 14.60 -3.77
CA TYR A 108 0.33 14.87 -3.17
C TYR A 108 1.52 14.38 -4.02
N GLY A 109 1.29 13.90 -5.24
CA GLY A 109 2.37 13.57 -6.19
C GLY A 109 2.88 12.13 -6.14
N VAL A 110 2.15 11.22 -5.49
CA VAL A 110 2.40 9.77 -5.66
C VAL A 110 2.13 9.40 -7.12
N LYS A 111 2.97 8.54 -7.71
CA LYS A 111 2.92 8.22 -9.15
C LYS A 111 2.05 7.02 -9.50
N SER A 112 1.84 6.14 -8.53
CA SER A 112 1.03 4.93 -8.68
C SER A 112 0.40 4.56 -7.34
N CYS A 113 -0.81 3.98 -7.37
CA CYS A 113 -1.45 3.47 -6.17
C CYS A 113 -2.01 2.08 -6.44
N TRP A 114 -1.73 1.11 -5.57
CA TRP A 114 -2.29 -0.24 -5.70
C TRP A 114 -3.33 -0.48 -4.60
N ILE A 115 -4.47 -1.03 -5.00
CA ILE A 115 -5.51 -1.50 -4.06
C ILE A 115 -5.64 -3.01 -4.23
N VAL A 116 -5.25 -3.75 -3.19
CA VAL A 116 -5.30 -5.20 -3.16
C VAL A 116 -6.59 -5.64 -2.47
N ILE A 117 -7.35 -6.53 -3.10
CA ILE A 117 -8.58 -7.10 -2.54
C ILE A 117 -8.38 -8.60 -2.30
N PRO A 118 -7.97 -9.01 -1.08
CA PRO A 118 -7.69 -10.42 -0.77
C PRO A 118 -8.86 -11.36 -1.06
N ALA A 119 -10.09 -10.93 -0.75
CA ALA A 119 -11.29 -11.76 -0.94
C ALA A 119 -11.61 -12.05 -2.42
N LEU A 120 -11.11 -11.23 -3.34
CA LEU A 120 -11.29 -11.39 -4.79
C LEU A 120 -10.02 -11.85 -5.50
N GLN A 121 -8.91 -11.99 -4.77
CA GLN A 121 -7.59 -12.33 -5.31
C GLN A 121 -7.23 -11.46 -6.52
N ASN A 122 -7.45 -10.16 -6.41
CA ASN A 122 -7.14 -9.19 -7.45
C ASN A 122 -6.47 -7.95 -6.88
N VAL A 123 -5.82 -7.22 -7.78
CA VAL A 123 -5.12 -5.97 -7.50
C VAL A 123 -5.54 -4.95 -8.55
N TYR A 124 -5.93 -3.77 -8.10
CA TYR A 124 -6.15 -2.61 -8.95
C TYR A 124 -4.88 -1.74 -8.91
N VAL A 125 -4.35 -1.40 -10.08
CA VAL A 125 -3.19 -0.51 -10.23
C VAL A 125 -3.66 0.77 -10.86
N PHE A 126 -3.65 1.85 -10.08
CA PHE A 126 -4.03 3.19 -10.52
C PHE A 126 -2.78 3.92 -11.02
N SER A 127 -2.86 4.47 -12.23
CA SER A 127 -1.86 5.39 -12.81
C SER A 127 -2.21 6.86 -12.54
N SER A 128 -3.49 7.11 -12.25
CA SER A 128 -4.07 8.41 -11.87
C SER A 128 -5.38 8.19 -11.10
N PRO A 129 -6.04 9.24 -10.57
CA PRO A 129 -7.33 9.10 -9.89
C PRO A 129 -8.42 8.39 -10.71
N ASP A 130 -8.42 8.58 -12.04
CA ASP A 130 -9.50 8.12 -12.93
C ASP A 130 -9.08 6.96 -13.84
N ASP A 131 -7.82 6.53 -13.79
CA ASP A 131 -7.26 5.52 -14.69
C ASP A 131 -6.61 4.38 -13.90
N TYR A 132 -7.09 3.17 -14.14
CA TYR A 132 -6.62 1.97 -13.47
C TYR A 132 -6.78 0.72 -14.34
N GLU A 133 -5.94 -0.26 -14.07
CA GLU A 133 -6.09 -1.62 -14.57
C GLU A 133 -6.32 -2.58 -13.40
N MET A 134 -7.04 -3.66 -13.65
CA MET A 134 -7.32 -4.71 -12.66
C MET A 134 -6.70 -6.01 -13.12
N TYR A 135 -5.93 -6.61 -12.23
CA TYR A 135 -5.22 -7.87 -12.44
C TYR A 135 -5.73 -8.93 -11.48
N LYS A 136 -6.07 -10.10 -12.01
CA LYS A 136 -6.40 -11.29 -11.23
C LYS A 136 -5.12 -12.02 -10.84
N VAL A 137 -5.21 -12.86 -9.81
CA VAL A 137 -4.09 -13.69 -9.33
C VAL A 137 -3.34 -14.47 -10.41
N SER A 138 -4.02 -14.93 -11.46
CA SER A 138 -3.41 -15.68 -12.57
C SER A 138 -2.72 -14.81 -13.62
N GLU A 139 -2.66 -13.50 -13.41
CA GLU A 139 -2.11 -12.53 -14.35
C GLU A 139 -0.84 -11.90 -13.78
N THR A 140 0.07 -11.49 -14.66
CA THR A 140 1.19 -10.64 -14.29
C THR A 140 0.69 -9.20 -14.20
N LEU A 141 0.74 -8.63 -13.00
CA LEU A 141 0.48 -7.22 -12.77
C LEU A 141 1.56 -6.38 -13.46
N SER A 142 1.16 -5.30 -14.13
CA SER A 142 2.06 -4.29 -14.68
C SER A 142 1.76 -2.92 -14.08
N ASP A 143 2.78 -2.28 -13.52
CA ASP A 143 2.78 -0.87 -13.13
C ASP A 143 3.73 -0.09 -14.05
N PRO A 144 3.21 0.56 -15.10
CA PRO A 144 4.05 1.26 -16.08
C PRO A 144 4.70 2.53 -15.50
N ALA A 145 4.15 3.12 -14.43
CA ALA A 145 4.72 4.33 -13.83
C ALA A 145 6.04 4.03 -13.11
N LEU A 146 6.19 2.80 -12.60
CA LEU A 146 7.41 2.32 -11.95
C LEU A 146 8.17 1.28 -12.78
N GLU A 147 7.62 0.84 -13.92
CA GLU A 147 8.15 -0.27 -14.74
C GLU A 147 8.32 -1.53 -13.89
N ILE A 148 7.30 -1.85 -13.09
CA ILE A 148 7.23 -3.05 -12.26
C ILE A 148 6.30 -4.05 -12.94
N GLU A 149 6.77 -5.28 -13.08
CA GLU A 149 5.96 -6.44 -13.41
C GLU A 149 6.02 -7.42 -12.22
N LEU A 150 4.88 -7.98 -11.85
CA LEU A 150 4.77 -8.86 -10.69
C LEU A 150 3.83 -10.02 -10.97
N ASP A 151 4.31 -11.25 -10.81
CA ASP A 151 3.47 -12.44 -10.80
C ASP A 151 2.60 -12.46 -9.53
N LEU A 152 1.29 -12.38 -9.69
CA LEU A 152 0.38 -12.32 -8.56
C LEU A 152 0.16 -13.68 -7.90
N GLU A 153 0.49 -14.81 -8.55
CA GLU A 153 0.37 -16.12 -7.90
C GLU A 153 1.23 -16.20 -6.64
N GLU A 154 2.46 -15.68 -6.70
CA GLU A 154 3.41 -15.60 -5.56
C GLU A 154 2.93 -14.66 -4.44
N VAL A 155 2.02 -13.73 -4.75
CA VAL A 155 1.46 -12.81 -3.76
C VAL A 155 0.34 -13.47 -2.95
N PHE A 156 -0.48 -14.30 -3.60
CA PHE A 156 -1.68 -14.91 -3.01
C PHE A 156 -1.52 -16.38 -2.60
N SER A 157 -0.34 -16.98 -2.78
CA SER A 157 0.01 -18.36 -2.38
C SER A 157 0.14 -18.57 -0.88
#